data_AF-A0A8X6HGM4-F1
#
_entry.id   AF-A0A8X6HGM4-F1
#
_cell.length_a   1.000
_cell.length_b   1.000
_cell.length_c   1.000
_cell.angle_alpha   90.00
_cell.angle_beta   90.00
_cell.angle_gamma   90.00
#
_symmetry.space_group_name_H-M   'P 1'
#
loop_
_entity.id
_entity.type
_entity.pdbx_description
1 polymer ?
#
loop_
_entity_poly.entity_id
_entity_poly.type
_entity_poly.pdbx_seq_one_letter_code
_entity_poly.pdbx_strand_id
1 'polypeptide(L)'
;MDSATLQANEIEALSSIFEDKWELENLRDRSYSINITNSSGKNVYFRVVLPEDYPVNSPPTYLFSAPWMTRNEKNNLSSMLNETCIENLGESILYQWIVKIQDFIQNWKIVN
;
A
#
# COMPACT_ATOMS: atom_id res chain seq x y z
N MET A 1 13.38 -15.14 -11.09
CA MET A 1 12.16 -14.60 -11.71
C MET A 1 12.44 -13.15 -12.03
N ASP A 2 11.99 -12.68 -13.18
CA ASP A 2 12.09 -11.28 -13.60
C ASP A 2 10.99 -10.43 -12.93
N SER A 3 11.23 -9.12 -12.85
CA SER A 3 10.34 -8.13 -12.22
C SER A 3 8.90 -8.19 -12.74
N ALA A 4 8.70 -8.40 -14.05
CA ALA A 4 7.37 -8.43 -14.65
C ALA A 4 6.53 -9.62 -14.15
N THR A 5 7.14 -10.80 -14.03
CA THR A 5 6.47 -11.99 -13.47
C THR A 5 6.07 -11.77 -12.01
N LEU A 6 6.94 -11.17 -11.20
CA LEU A 6 6.66 -10.90 -9.79
C LEU A 6 5.53 -9.87 -9.64
N GLN A 7 5.54 -8.80 -10.42
CA GLN A 7 4.46 -7.81 -10.46
C GLN A 7 3.12 -8.44 -10.84
N ALA A 8 3.08 -9.23 -11.91
CA ALA A 8 1.85 -9.86 -12.37
C ALA A 8 1.25 -10.76 -11.28
N ASN A 9 2.08 -11.58 -10.63
CA ASN A 9 1.65 -12.46 -9.54
C ASN A 9 1.13 -11.67 -8.34
N GLU A 10 1.82 -10.59 -7.94
CA GLU A 10 1.40 -9.75 -6.82
C GLU A 10 0.07 -9.05 -7.11
N ILE A 11 -0.11 -8.49 -8.31
CA ILE A 11 -1.36 -7.83 -8.72
C ILE A 11 -2.52 -8.83 -8.80
N GLU A 12 -2.29 -10.03 -9.34
CA GLU A 12 -3.31 -11.09 -9.38
C GLU A 12 -3.73 -11.49 -7.97
N ALA A 13 -2.77 -11.69 -7.06
CA ALA A 13 -3.05 -12.02 -5.67
C ALA A 13 -3.85 -10.91 -4.98
N LEU A 14 -3.46 -9.63 -5.13
CA LEU A 14 -4.17 -8.50 -4.54
C LEU A 14 -5.59 -8.35 -5.08
N SER A 15 -5.77 -8.54 -6.39
CA SER A 15 -7.10 -8.49 -7.03
C SER A 15 -8.01 -9.61 -6.53
N SER A 16 -7.45 -10.78 -6.21
CA SER A 16 -8.19 -11.90 -5.60
C SER A 16 -8.54 -11.65 -4.12
N ILE A 17 -7.62 -11.06 -3.35
CA ILE A 17 -7.80 -10.83 -1.91
C ILE A 17 -8.75 -9.66 -1.63
N PHE A 18 -8.60 -8.56 -2.38
CA PHE A 18 -9.32 -7.32 -2.12
C PHE A 18 -10.46 -7.07 -3.10
N GLU A 19 -10.63 -7.95 -4.09
CA GLU A 19 -11.74 -7.95 -5.04
C GLU A 19 -12.00 -6.54 -5.62
N ASP A 20 -13.20 -6.00 -5.39
CA ASP A 20 -13.69 -4.72 -5.88
C ASP A 20 -12.97 -3.51 -5.29
N LYS A 21 -12.21 -3.68 -4.20
CA LYS A 21 -11.50 -2.57 -3.52
C LYS A 21 -10.15 -2.23 -4.15
N TRP A 22 -9.55 -3.16 -4.89
CA TRP A 22 -8.27 -2.96 -5.56
C TRP A 22 -8.49 -2.52 -7.00
N GLU A 23 -8.17 -1.27 -7.31
CA GLU A 23 -8.52 -0.64 -8.57
C GLU A 23 -7.26 -0.32 -9.40
N LEU A 24 -7.33 -0.55 -10.71
CA LEU A 24 -6.35 -0.06 -11.68
C LEU A 24 -6.71 1.38 -12.07
N GLU A 25 -5.88 2.34 -11.65
CA GLU A 25 -6.06 3.77 -11.94
C GLU A 25 -5.54 4.13 -13.34
N ASN A 26 -4.35 3.62 -13.71
CA ASN A 26 -3.73 3.88 -15.00
C ASN A 26 -2.79 2.74 -15.40
N LEU A 27 -3.08 2.11 -16.53
CA LEU A 27 -2.29 1.01 -17.08
C LEU A 27 -0.91 1.44 -17.57
N ARG A 28 -0.77 2.64 -18.18
CA ARG A 28 0.51 3.12 -18.72
C ARG A 28 1.52 3.39 -17.61
N ASP A 29 1.04 3.97 -16.52
CA ASP A 29 1.88 4.31 -15.37
C ASP A 29 1.97 3.15 -14.37
N ARG A 30 1.27 2.03 -14.62
CA ARG A 30 1.10 0.91 -13.68
C ARG A 30 0.75 1.42 -12.28
N SER A 31 -0.28 2.26 -12.22
CA SER A 31 -0.75 2.82 -10.97
C SER A 31 -2.06 2.18 -10.52
N TYR A 32 -2.13 1.86 -9.24
CA TYR A 32 -3.23 1.15 -8.60
C TYR A 32 -3.64 1.88 -7.33
N SER A 33 -4.88 1.70 -6.90
CA SER A 33 -5.37 2.28 -5.66
C SER A 33 -6.26 1.32 -4.86
N ILE A 34 -6.40 1.63 -3.58
CA ILE A 34 -7.31 0.94 -2.66
C ILE A 34 -7.83 1.90 -1.60
N ASN A 35 -9.11 1.79 -1.29
CA ASN A 35 -9.74 2.48 -0.17
C ASN A 35 -9.82 1.57 1.06
N ILE A 36 -9.00 1.84 2.06
CA ILE A 36 -8.90 1.05 3.30
C ILE A 36 -9.73 1.72 4.38
N THR A 37 -10.79 1.06 4.86
CA THR A 37 -11.71 1.65 5.86
C THR A 37 -11.80 0.77 7.10
N ASN A 38 -11.73 1.36 8.29
CA ASN A 38 -11.90 0.64 9.56
C ASN A 38 -13.37 0.59 10.02
N SER A 39 -13.65 -0.15 11.09
CA SER A 39 -15.01 -0.27 11.66
C SER A 39 -15.60 1.04 12.19
N SER A 40 -14.77 2.06 12.44
CA SER A 40 -15.17 3.40 12.88
C SER A 40 -15.40 4.38 11.72
N GLY A 41 -15.36 3.91 10.47
CA GLY A 41 -15.56 4.73 9.28
C GLY A 41 -14.37 5.64 8.91
N LYS A 42 -13.19 5.41 9.49
CA LYS A 42 -11.96 6.10 9.10
C LYS A 42 -11.41 5.44 7.85
N ASN A 43 -11.20 6.22 6.78
CA ASN A 43 -10.70 5.71 5.51
C ASN A 43 -9.32 6.25 5.15
N VAL A 44 -8.51 5.45 4.49
CA VAL A 44 -7.26 5.84 3.85
C VAL A 44 -7.38 5.48 2.38
N TYR A 45 -7.35 6.49 1.51
CA TYR A 45 -7.11 6.26 0.09
C TYR A 45 -5.61 6.05 -0.08
N PHE A 46 -5.21 4.88 -0.59
CA PHE A 46 -3.82 4.52 -0.81
C PHE A 46 -3.60 4.24 -2.29
N ARG A 47 -2.63 4.91 -2.90
CA ARG A 47 -2.27 4.76 -4.32
C ARG A 47 -0.81 4.40 -4.43
N VAL A 48 -0.50 3.46 -5.32
CA VAL A 48 0.86 3.05 -5.66
C VAL A 48 1.12 3.18 -7.15
N VAL A 49 2.38 3.42 -7.50
CA VAL A 49 2.89 3.43 -8.89
C VAL A 49 4.07 2.49 -8.95
N LEU A 50 4.02 1.52 -9.86
CA LEU A 50 5.01 0.45 -9.97
C LEU A 50 6.02 0.74 -11.10
N PRO A 51 7.31 0.95 -10.77
CA PRO A 51 8.39 0.97 -11.76
C PRO A 51 8.47 -0.33 -12.56
N GLU A 52 9.09 -0.31 -13.75
CA GLU A 52 9.26 -1.51 -14.59
C GLU A 52 10.07 -2.61 -13.92
N ASP A 53 10.98 -2.19 -13.07
CA ASP A 53 11.98 -3.02 -12.43
C ASP A 53 11.63 -3.39 -10.97
N TYR A 54 10.47 -2.94 -10.46
CA TYR A 54 9.91 -3.41 -9.19
C TYR A 54 9.50 -4.90 -9.28
N PRO A 55 9.66 -5.71 -8.23
CA PRO A 55 10.30 -5.38 -6.96
C PRO A 55 11.83 -5.48 -6.95
N VAL A 56 12.42 -6.12 -7.96
CA VAL A 56 13.81 -6.58 -7.92
C VAL A 56 14.83 -5.44 -7.76
N ASN A 57 14.69 -4.34 -8.50
CA ASN A 57 15.71 -3.28 -8.54
C ASN A 57 15.23 -1.94 -7.96
N SER A 58 13.93 -1.68 -7.94
CA SER A 58 13.36 -0.42 -7.44
C SER A 58 12.10 -0.67 -6.60
N PRO A 59 11.87 0.12 -5.53
CA PRO A 59 10.65 0.04 -4.75
C PRO A 59 9.46 0.73 -5.46
N PRO A 60 8.22 0.43 -5.07
CA PRO A 60 7.06 1.17 -5.56
C PRO A 60 7.03 2.56 -4.92
N THR A 61 6.44 3.54 -5.62
CA THR A 61 6.15 4.85 -5.03
C THR A 61 4.71 4.90 -4.58
N TYR A 62 4.43 5.63 -3.50
CA TYR A 62 3.09 5.70 -2.93
C TYR A 62 2.63 7.12 -2.65
N LEU A 63 1.31 7.29 -2.62
CA LEU A 63 0.59 8.44 -2.11
C LEU A 63 -0.54 7.94 -1.22
N PHE A 64 -0.86 8.66 -0.15
CA PHE A 64 -2.09 8.40 0.59
C PHE A 64 -2.82 9.68 0.98
N SER A 65 -4.14 9.57 1.09
CA SER A 65 -5.01 10.61 1.61
C SER A 65 -5.80 10.10 2.80
N ALA A 66 -5.61 10.76 3.94
CA ALA A 66 -6.35 10.54 5.17
C ALA A 66 -6.57 11.90 5.86
N PRO A 67 -7.63 12.65 5.52
CA PRO A 67 -7.84 14.01 6.04
C PRO A 67 -8.03 14.07 7.56
N TRP A 68 -8.42 12.96 8.19
CA TRP A 68 -8.64 12.85 9.63
C TRP A 68 -7.36 12.57 10.44
N MET A 69 -6.23 12.30 9.78
CA MET A 69 -4.93 12.14 10.44
C MET A 69 -4.24 13.50 10.60
N THR A 70 -3.68 13.75 11.78
CA THR A 70 -2.74 14.84 12.02
C THR A 70 -1.44 14.62 11.23
N ARG A 71 -0.64 15.68 11.09
CA ARG A 71 0.67 15.58 10.42
C ARG A 71 1.59 14.54 11.08
N ASN A 72 1.60 14.45 12.41
CA ASN A 72 2.44 13.50 13.12
C ASN A 72 2.04 12.06 12.83
N GLU A 73 0.74 11.79 12.79
CA GLU A 73 0.21 10.47 12.47
C GLU A 73 0.49 10.07 11.02
N LYS A 74 0.40 11.01 10.07
CA LYS A 74 0.82 10.77 8.68
C LYS A 74 2.31 10.45 8.57
N ASN A 75 3.15 11.15 9.34
CA ASN A 75 4.58 10.88 9.39
C ASN A 75 4.85 9.47 9.95
N ASN A 76 4.17 9.07 11.03
CA ASN A 76 4.31 7.73 11.61
C ASN A 76 3.92 6.63 10.61
N LEU A 77 2.78 6.78 9.93
CA LEU A 77 2.36 5.86 8.88
C LEU A 77 3.40 5.77 7.75
N SER A 78 3.92 6.91 7.30
CA SER A 78 4.94 6.97 6.25
C SER A 78 6.24 6.29 6.69
N SER A 79 6.70 6.51 7.93
CA SER A 79 7.90 5.85 8.47
C SER A 79 7.72 4.34 8.50
N MET A 80 6.58 3.84 8.96
CA MET A 80 6.28 2.41 8.98
C MET A 80 6.26 1.78 7.57
N LEU A 81 5.70 2.48 6.58
CA LEU A 81 5.71 2.01 5.18
C LEU A 81 7.14 1.97 4.62
N ASN A 82 7.96 2.99 4.93
CA ASN A 82 9.36 3.07 4.51
C ASN A 82 10.22 1.99 5.17
N GLU A 83 10.03 1.72 6.46
CA GLU A 83 10.70 0.63 7.18
C GLU A 83 10.40 -0.71 6.53
N THR A 84 9.12 -0.97 6.23
CA THR A 84 8.70 -2.20 5.53
C THR A 84 9.39 -2.34 4.18
N CYS A 85 9.55 -1.24 3.44
CA CYS A 85 10.27 -1.24 2.17
C CYS A 85 11.76 -1.59 2.32
N ILE A 86 12.41 -1.08 3.36
CA ILE A 86 13.84 -1.34 3.63
C ILE A 86 14.05 -2.79 4.07
N GLU A 87 13.14 -3.33 4.89
CA GLU A 87 13.21 -4.70 5.39
C GLU A 87 13.00 -5.76 4.29
N ASN A 88 12.31 -5.40 3.21
CA ASN A 88 11.89 -6.32 2.15
C ASN A 88 12.38 -5.86 0.75
N LEU A 89 13.60 -5.31 0.68
CA LEU A 89 14.18 -4.87 -0.60
C LEU A 89 14.32 -6.03 -1.58
N GLY A 90 13.86 -5.82 -2.82
CA GLY A 90 13.85 -6.86 -3.85
C GLY A 90 12.61 -7.75 -3.84
N GLU A 91 11.71 -7.58 -2.87
CA GLU A 91 10.50 -8.40 -2.68
C GLU A 91 9.19 -7.63 -2.91
N SER A 92 8.11 -8.38 -3.11
CA SER A 92 6.75 -7.85 -3.25
C SER A 92 6.19 -7.42 -1.89
N ILE A 93 5.85 -6.13 -1.74
CA ILE A 93 5.51 -5.52 -0.43
C ILE A 93 4.09 -4.95 -0.33
N LEU A 94 3.32 -4.92 -1.42
CA LEU A 94 2.04 -4.19 -1.46
C LEU A 94 1.01 -4.77 -0.48
N TYR A 95 0.93 -6.11 -0.37
CA TYR A 95 0.04 -6.75 0.61
C TYR A 95 0.42 -6.36 2.04
N GLN A 96 1.72 -6.39 2.36
CA GLN A 96 2.21 -6.01 3.70
C GLN A 96 1.89 -4.55 4.03
N TRP A 97 2.05 -3.64 3.06
CA TRP A 97 1.66 -2.24 3.20
C TRP A 97 0.17 -2.08 3.49
N ILE A 98 -0.70 -2.77 2.75
CA ILE A 98 -2.15 -2.70 2.96
C ILE A 98 -2.52 -3.19 4.37
N VAL A 99 -1.97 -4.34 4.80
CA VAL A 99 -2.21 -4.88 6.15
C VAL A 99 -1.71 -3.92 7.22
N LYS A 100 -0.50 -3.37 7.08
CA LYS A 100 0.02 -2.39 8.04
C LYS A 100 -0.82 -1.12 8.12
N ILE A 101 -1.37 -0.64 7.00
CA ILE A 101 -2.31 0.48 6.99
C ILE A 101 -3.60 0.09 7.73
N GLN A 102 -4.15 -1.10 7.46
CA GLN A 102 -5.33 -1.63 8.15
C GLN A 102 -5.10 -1.68 9.68
N ASP A 103 -3.98 -2.24 10.12
CA ASP A 103 -3.63 -2.34 11.53
C ASP A 103 -3.44 -0.96 12.16
N PHE A 104 -2.78 -0.04 11.45
CA PHE A 104 -2.56 1.33 11.91
C PHE A 104 -3.88 2.06 12.15
N ILE A 105 -4.84 1.94 11.23
CA ILE A 105 -6.14 2.59 11.37
C ILE A 105 -7.09 1.85 12.31
N GLN A 106 -6.92 0.54 12.50
CA GLN A 106 -7.73 -0.25 13.42
C GLN A 106 -7.37 0.03 14.88
N ASN A 107 -6.07 0.17 15.17
CA ASN A 107 -5.57 0.50 16.51
C ASN A 107 -5.62 2.01 16.81
N TRP A 108 -6.10 2.81 15.86
CA TRP A 108 -6.29 4.23 16.00
C TRP A 108 -7.29 4.54 17.13
N LYS A 109 -6.79 5.11 18.24
CA LYS A 109 -7.51 5.53 19.46
C LYS A 109 -7.83 4.46 20.52
N ILE A 110 -7.09 3.34 20.58
CA ILE A 110 -7.09 2.50 21.81
C ILE A 110 -6.29 3.19 22.95
N VAL A 111 -5.46 4.17 22.63
CA VAL A 111 -4.73 5.00 23.60
C VAL A 111 -5.30 6.42 23.59
N ASN A 112 -6.42 6.63 24.29
CA ASN A 112 -6.85 7.93 24.80
C ASN A 112 -7.47 7.74 26.17
#